data_AF-A0A523GME0-F1
#
_entry.id   AF-A0A523GME0-F1
#
_cell.length_a   1.000
_cell.length_b   1.000
_cell.length_c   1.000
_cell.angle_alpha   90.00
_cell.angle_beta   90.00
_cell.angle_gamma   90.00
#
_symmetry.space_group_name_H-M   'P 1'
#
loop_
_entity.id
_entity.type
_entity.pdbx_description
1 polymer ?
#
loop_
_entity_poly.entity_id
_entity_poly.type
_entity_poly.pdbx_seq_one_letter_code
_entity_poly.pdbx_strand_id
1 'polypeptide(L)'
;MEISTLDFTAPEASSSGAVKSVKPETSSSNIEDLLNQANTEVERAIRNFELALESGLIDENIWQLLAYLYMGTGQMENFSSLDRRYEEAFGASISAGLPQQKMHLDSDRVVFEMPQKIVCGSLPDIASVLEACASSKGAILDFSHVHGADTNGLMDLVEFFSQLPHDQTKPEMAAIDRFISSLGKAAEDTAGTQEMWSMLFEYMRFCNDMDAFDDLAIKFAVRFGISPPSW
;
A
#
# COMPACT_ATOMS: atom_id res chain seq x y z
N MET A 1 -48.69 37.08 -48.39
CA MET A 1 -48.25 36.95 -46.99
C MET A 1 -47.33 35.75 -46.94
N GLU A 2 -46.15 35.87 -47.54
CA GLU A 2 -44.93 36.51 -47.03
C GLU A 2 -44.10 35.53 -46.19
N ILE A 3 -43.11 34.98 -46.90
CA ILE A 3 -41.93 34.24 -46.49
C ILE A 3 -40.94 35.23 -45.84
N SER A 4 -40.57 35.01 -44.58
CA SER A 4 -39.51 35.77 -43.91
C SER A 4 -38.16 35.09 -44.09
N THR A 5 -37.40 35.56 -45.07
CA THR A 5 -35.94 35.44 -45.15
C THR A 5 -35.31 36.53 -44.28
N LEU A 6 -34.48 36.15 -43.31
CA LEU A 6 -33.64 37.07 -42.54
C LEU A 6 -32.17 36.74 -42.84
N ASP A 7 -31.61 37.55 -43.72
CA ASP A 7 -30.19 37.66 -44.05
C ASP A 7 -29.61 38.77 -43.15
N PHE A 8 -28.57 38.45 -42.38
CA PHE A 8 -27.78 39.43 -41.63
C PHE A 8 -26.34 39.33 -42.09
N THR A 9 -26.07 39.97 -43.23
CA THR A 9 -24.72 40.38 -43.60
C THR A 9 -24.35 41.63 -42.78
N ALA A 10 -23.34 41.51 -41.92
CA ALA A 10 -22.64 42.63 -41.31
C ALA A 10 -21.19 42.70 -41.84
N PRO A 11 -20.61 43.92 -41.96
CA PRO A 11 -19.43 44.17 -42.78
C PRO A 11 -18.12 43.84 -42.06
N GLU A 12 -17.20 43.17 -42.76
CA GLU A 12 -15.81 43.05 -42.32
C GLU A 12 -15.07 44.37 -42.56
N ALA A 13 -14.66 45.03 -41.47
CA ALA A 13 -13.62 46.04 -41.47
C ALA A 13 -12.60 45.73 -40.36
N SER A 14 -11.40 45.38 -40.80
CA SER A 14 -10.08 45.58 -40.19
C SER A 14 -9.91 45.49 -38.66
N SER A 15 -9.17 44.49 -38.20
CA SER A 15 -8.08 44.71 -37.24
C SER A 15 -7.11 43.52 -37.27
N SER A 16 -5.98 43.69 -37.96
CA SER A 16 -4.82 42.80 -37.86
C SER A 16 -4.14 43.05 -36.52
N GLY A 17 -4.66 42.43 -35.47
CA GLY A 17 -3.99 42.28 -34.19
C GLY A 17 -3.13 41.02 -34.25
N ALA A 18 -1.81 41.19 -34.26
CA ALA A 18 -0.86 40.10 -34.13
C ALA A 18 -1.08 39.38 -32.79
N VAL A 19 -1.80 38.26 -32.82
CA VAL A 19 -1.82 37.30 -31.72
C VAL A 19 -0.47 36.60 -31.70
N LYS A 20 0.44 37.07 -30.84
CA LYS A 20 1.58 36.27 -30.42
C LYS A 20 1.01 35.04 -29.70
N SER A 21 1.01 33.91 -30.39
CA SER A 21 0.90 32.59 -29.78
C SER A 21 2.00 32.44 -28.73
N VAL A 22 1.64 32.64 -27.47
CA VAL A 22 2.45 32.19 -26.34
C VAL A 22 2.23 30.67 -26.25
N LYS A 23 3.20 29.92 -26.79
CA LYS A 23 3.33 28.47 -26.63
C LYS A 23 3.47 28.14 -25.13
N PRO A 24 2.69 27.21 -24.56
CA PRO A 24 2.89 26.71 -23.21
C PRO A 24 3.92 25.57 -23.24
N GLU A 25 5.20 25.88 -23.50
CA GLU A 25 6.29 24.89 -23.49
C GLU A 25 7.24 25.04 -22.28
N THR A 26 6.97 25.99 -21.37
CA THR A 26 7.88 26.33 -20.26
C THR A 26 7.68 25.53 -18.96
N SER A 27 6.61 24.74 -18.83
CA SER A 27 6.31 24.06 -17.56
C SER A 27 7.08 22.74 -17.35
N SER A 28 7.37 21.99 -18.41
CA SER A 28 8.05 20.68 -18.29
C SER A 28 9.55 20.81 -18.02
N SER A 29 10.24 21.72 -18.74
CA SER A 29 11.67 21.98 -18.54
C SER A 29 11.96 22.50 -17.14
N ASN A 30 11.08 23.35 -16.59
CA ASN A 30 11.26 23.86 -15.23
C ASN A 30 11.15 22.74 -14.17
N ILE A 31 10.26 21.76 -14.35
CA ILE A 31 10.15 20.62 -13.44
C ILE A 31 11.38 19.71 -13.54
N GLU A 32 11.87 19.42 -14.75
CA GLU A 32 13.09 18.64 -14.94
C GLU A 32 14.31 19.33 -14.32
N ASP A 33 14.45 20.65 -14.51
CA ASP A 33 15.52 21.44 -13.90
C ASP A 33 15.43 21.43 -12.37
N LEU A 34 14.22 21.52 -11.80
CA LEU A 34 14.00 21.43 -10.35
C LEU A 34 14.34 20.05 -9.79
N LEU A 35 13.99 18.97 -10.50
CA LEU A 35 14.34 17.59 -10.10
C LEU A 35 15.85 17.36 -10.14
N ASN A 36 16.52 17.85 -11.20
CA ASN A 36 17.97 17.78 -11.32
C ASN A 36 18.67 18.58 -10.22
N GLN A 37 18.14 19.77 -9.88
CA GLN A 37 18.65 20.55 -8.76
C GLN A 37 18.48 19.81 -7.44
N ALA A 38 17.30 19.24 -7.17
CA ALA A 38 17.03 18.47 -5.95
C ALA A 38 18.00 17.28 -5.80
N ASN A 39 18.24 16.53 -6.88
CA ASN A 39 19.22 15.44 -6.87
C ASN A 39 20.64 15.96 -6.56
N THR A 40 21.02 17.10 -7.14
CA THR A 40 22.33 17.73 -6.88
C THR A 40 22.47 18.18 -5.43
N GLU A 41 21.40 18.70 -4.81
CA GLU A 41 21.37 19.05 -3.38
C GLU A 41 21.56 17.82 -2.49
N VAL A 42 20.87 16.72 -2.81
CA VAL A 42 20.99 15.44 -2.07
C VAL A 42 22.42 14.92 -2.13
N GLU A 43 23.03 14.88 -3.32
CA GLU A 43 24.43 14.46 -3.45
C GLU A 43 25.39 15.38 -2.70
N ARG A 44 25.12 16.69 -2.67
CA ARG A 44 25.94 17.64 -1.91
C ARG A 44 25.81 17.39 -0.40
N ALA A 45 24.60 17.11 0.08
CA ALA A 45 24.38 16.77 1.49
C ALA A 45 25.15 15.50 1.89
N ILE A 46 25.12 14.45 1.07
CA ILE A 46 25.89 13.21 1.27
C ILE A 46 27.38 13.53 1.45
N ARG A 47 27.98 14.25 0.48
CA ARG A 47 29.41 14.61 0.54
C ARG A 47 29.77 15.44 1.78
N ASN A 48 28.90 16.36 2.18
CA ASN A 48 29.13 17.18 3.36
C ASN A 48 29.13 16.35 4.65
N PHE A 49 28.22 15.38 4.75
CA PHE A 49 28.19 14.46 5.90
C PHE A 49 29.39 13.51 5.92
N GLU A 50 29.80 12.97 4.77
CA GLU A 50 31.03 12.17 4.66
C GLU A 50 32.26 12.96 5.15
N LEU A 51 32.43 14.20 4.69
CA LEU A 51 33.51 15.09 5.13
C LEU A 51 33.43 15.40 6.63
N ALA A 52 32.24 15.57 7.18
CA ALA A 52 32.05 15.77 8.62
C ALA A 52 32.53 14.53 9.41
N LEU A 53 32.24 13.32 8.92
CA LEU A 53 32.72 12.08 9.54
C LEU A 53 34.24 11.91 9.41
N GLU A 54 34.83 12.30 8.29
CA GLU A 54 36.28 12.31 8.09
C GLU A 54 37.01 13.31 9.00
N SER A 55 36.36 14.41 9.34
CA SER A 55 36.90 15.42 10.27
C SER A 55 36.97 14.94 11.73
N GLY A 56 36.43 13.74 12.04
CA GLY A 56 36.44 13.15 13.37
C GLY A 56 35.27 13.55 14.25
N LEU A 57 34.18 14.11 13.67
CA LEU A 57 32.94 14.35 14.40
C LEU A 57 32.23 13.03 14.70
N ILE A 58 32.15 12.68 15.98
CA ILE A 58 31.41 11.52 16.47
C ILE A 58 30.00 11.99 16.87
N ASP A 59 29.20 12.36 15.87
CA ASP A 59 27.78 12.69 16.06
C ASP A 59 26.92 11.60 15.42
N GLU A 60 26.25 10.81 16.26
CA GLU A 60 25.37 9.71 15.86
C GLU A 60 24.31 10.14 14.83
N ASN A 61 23.83 11.38 14.89
CA ASN A 61 22.83 11.90 13.95
C ASN A 61 23.39 12.01 12.53
N ILE A 62 24.67 12.35 12.37
CA ILE A 62 25.31 12.45 11.05
C ILE A 62 25.39 11.06 10.42
N TRP A 63 25.73 10.05 11.21
CA TRP A 63 25.73 8.65 10.76
C TRP A 63 24.34 8.20 10.33
N GLN A 64 23.31 8.48 11.14
CA GLN A 64 21.93 8.13 10.83
C GLN A 64 21.41 8.85 9.57
N LEU A 65 21.64 10.16 9.45
CA LEU A 65 21.26 10.95 8.28
C LEU A 65 21.92 10.45 7.00
N LEU A 66 23.22 10.13 7.06
CA LEU A 66 23.95 9.61 5.92
C LEU A 66 23.42 8.22 5.51
N ALA A 67 23.10 7.37 6.48
CA ALA A 67 22.45 6.08 6.23
C ALA A 67 21.08 6.23 5.53
N TYR A 68 20.22 7.15 5.99
CA TYR A 68 18.95 7.42 5.33
C TYR A 68 19.13 7.90 3.88
N LEU A 69 20.12 8.75 3.63
CA LEU A 69 20.41 9.25 2.29
C LEU A 69 20.96 8.14 1.38
N TYR A 70 21.82 7.25 1.86
CA TYR A 70 22.27 6.10 1.07
C TYR A 70 21.14 5.13 0.73
N MET A 71 20.23 4.87 1.67
CA MET A 71 19.04 4.04 1.39
C MET A 71 18.13 4.73 0.35
N GLY A 72 17.85 6.02 0.52
CA GLY A 72 17.00 6.78 -0.40
C GLY A 72 17.57 6.94 -1.81
N THR A 73 18.89 6.92 -1.96
CA THR A 73 19.58 7.00 -3.26
C THR A 73 19.94 5.63 -3.86
N GLY A 74 19.63 4.52 -3.17
CA GLY A 74 19.94 3.16 -3.61
C GLY A 74 21.42 2.77 -3.51
N GLN A 75 22.24 3.52 -2.77
CA GLN A 75 23.69 3.29 -2.63
C GLN A 75 24.01 2.26 -1.53
N MET A 76 23.58 1.01 -1.73
CA MET A 76 23.71 -0.06 -0.73
C MET A 76 25.17 -0.45 -0.40
N GLU A 77 26.08 -0.27 -1.35
CA GLU A 77 27.52 -0.54 -1.13
C GLU A 77 28.14 0.47 -0.15
N ASN A 78 27.79 1.76 -0.31
CA ASN A 78 28.21 2.83 0.59
C ASN A 78 27.57 2.66 1.97
N PHE A 79 26.29 2.26 2.02
CA PHE A 79 25.60 1.92 3.25
C PHE A 79 26.30 0.79 4.03
N SER A 80 26.65 -0.30 3.34
CA SER A 80 27.34 -1.45 3.97
C SER A 80 28.71 -1.05 4.54
N SER A 81 29.42 -0.17 3.81
CA SER A 81 30.69 0.39 4.28
C SER A 81 30.52 1.31 5.49
N LEU A 82 29.45 2.10 5.52
CA LEU A 82 29.07 2.97 6.63
C LEU A 82 28.70 2.14 7.88
N ASP A 83 27.90 1.10 7.72
CA ASP A 83 27.48 0.20 8.81
C ASP A 83 28.69 -0.43 9.52
N ARG A 84 29.65 -0.96 8.76
CA ARG A 84 30.90 -1.49 9.33
C ARG A 84 31.67 -0.43 10.12
N ARG A 85 31.81 0.78 9.57
CA ARG A 85 32.52 1.88 10.24
C ARG A 85 31.79 2.37 11.50
N TYR A 86 30.45 2.34 11.48
CA TYR A 86 29.63 2.69 12.62
C TYR A 86 29.75 1.64 13.73
N GLU A 87 29.72 0.36 13.37
CA GLU A 87 29.94 -0.75 14.31
C GLU A 87 31.34 -0.69 14.94
N GLU A 88 32.37 -0.32 14.18
CA GLU A 88 33.71 -0.07 14.70
C GLU A 88 33.78 1.10 15.69
N ALA A 89 32.95 2.14 15.50
CA ALA A 89 32.95 3.34 16.34
C ALA A 89 32.07 3.20 17.60
N PHE A 90 30.93 2.52 17.48
CA PHE A 90 29.88 2.48 18.51
C PHE A 90 29.58 1.07 19.05
N GLY A 91 30.13 0.02 18.44
CA GLY A 91 29.95 -1.38 18.87
C GLY A 91 28.57 -1.97 18.58
N ALA A 92 27.74 -1.28 17.79
CA ALA A 92 26.42 -1.73 17.34
C ALA A 92 26.26 -1.44 15.85
N SER A 93 25.47 -2.26 15.14
CA SER A 93 25.15 -2.00 13.73
C SER A 93 24.17 -0.85 13.59
N ILE A 94 24.44 0.07 12.66
CA ILE A 94 23.53 1.19 12.36
C ILE A 94 22.23 0.67 11.75
N SER A 95 22.29 -0.46 11.04
CA SER A 95 21.12 -1.12 10.45
C SER A 95 20.11 -1.63 11.47
N ALA A 96 20.53 -1.86 12.72
CA ALA A 96 19.66 -2.29 13.81
C ALA A 96 18.85 -1.13 14.42
N GLY A 97 19.42 0.08 14.41
CA GLY A 97 18.79 1.30 14.94
C GLY A 97 18.00 2.09 13.90
N LEU A 98 18.27 1.87 12.61
CA LEU A 98 17.47 2.45 11.54
C LEU A 98 16.09 1.78 11.54
N PRO A 99 15.01 2.54 11.32
CA PRO A 99 13.74 1.97 10.93
C PRO A 99 13.99 1.25 9.61
N GLN A 100 14.23 -0.06 9.70
CA GLN A 100 14.13 -0.96 8.58
C GLN A 100 12.86 -0.55 7.85
N GLN A 101 12.91 -0.41 6.53
CA GLN A 101 11.73 -0.23 5.69
C GLN A 101 10.89 -1.54 5.70
N LYS A 102 10.54 -2.04 6.88
CA LYS A 102 9.22 -2.55 7.16
C LYS A 102 8.35 -1.32 7.33
N MET A 103 7.25 -1.25 6.58
CA MET A 103 6.09 -0.51 7.04
C MET A 103 5.73 -1.05 8.43
N HIS A 104 6.31 -0.47 9.47
CA HIS A 104 5.91 -0.67 10.85
C HIS A 104 5.49 0.70 11.36
N LEU A 105 4.41 1.21 10.76
CA LEU A 105 3.48 1.99 11.56
C LEU A 105 3.11 1.10 12.75
N ASP A 106 3.20 1.69 13.93
CA ASP A 106 2.64 1.18 15.18
C ASP A 106 3.41 0.14 16.00
N SER A 107 4.24 0.65 16.91
CA SER A 107 4.51 -0.02 18.18
C SER A 107 3.36 0.13 19.20
N ASP A 108 2.21 0.72 18.82
CA ASP A 108 1.05 0.85 19.71
C ASP A 108 -0.23 0.18 19.18
N ARG A 109 -0.23 -0.41 17.98
CA ARG A 109 -1.35 -1.23 17.46
C ARG A 109 -1.47 -2.53 18.20
N VAL A 110 -2.71 -2.93 18.46
CA VAL A 110 -2.97 -4.25 19.01
C VAL A 110 -2.87 -5.26 17.86
N VAL A 111 -1.81 -6.06 17.88
CA VAL A 111 -1.60 -7.15 16.92
C VAL A 111 -2.33 -8.39 17.43
N PHE A 112 -3.25 -8.89 16.60
CA PHE A 112 -3.94 -10.15 16.79
C PHE A 112 -3.35 -11.17 15.81
N GLU A 113 -2.56 -12.10 16.34
CA GLU A 113 -2.01 -13.19 15.54
C GLU A 113 -3.09 -14.20 15.20
N MET A 114 -3.24 -14.51 13.91
CA MET A 114 -4.15 -15.55 13.45
C MET A 114 -3.56 -16.94 13.69
N PRO A 115 -4.40 -17.94 14.01
CA PRO A 115 -3.95 -19.30 14.25
C PRO A 115 -3.33 -19.91 12.99
N GLN A 116 -2.26 -20.71 13.17
CA GLN A 116 -1.56 -21.37 12.06
C GLN A 116 -2.48 -22.24 11.19
N LYS A 117 -3.50 -22.83 11.81
CA LYS A 117 -4.57 -23.56 11.15
C LYS A 117 -5.90 -23.03 11.64
N ILE A 118 -6.66 -22.40 10.73
CA ILE A 118 -7.98 -21.85 11.05
C ILE A 118 -8.96 -23.02 11.13
N VAL A 119 -9.36 -23.33 12.36
CA VAL A 119 -10.35 -24.35 12.70
C VAL A 119 -11.48 -23.72 13.54
N CYS A 120 -12.60 -24.42 13.67
CA CYS A 120 -13.74 -23.91 14.44
C CYS A 120 -13.32 -23.48 15.86
N GLY A 121 -13.65 -22.24 16.23
CA GLY A 121 -13.34 -21.66 17.55
C GLY A 121 -11.85 -21.33 17.80
N SER A 122 -11.00 -21.34 16.77
CA SER A 122 -9.58 -20.94 16.89
C SER A 122 -9.32 -19.45 16.68
N LEU A 123 -10.34 -18.70 16.27
CA LEU A 123 -10.22 -17.28 15.98
C LEU A 123 -10.12 -16.45 17.27
N PRO A 124 -9.43 -15.29 17.21
CA PRO A 124 -9.40 -14.37 18.33
C PRO A 124 -10.82 -13.87 18.65
N ASP A 125 -11.04 -13.51 19.92
CA ASP A 125 -12.32 -12.96 20.35
C ASP A 125 -12.63 -11.66 19.58
N ILE A 126 -13.73 -11.67 18.84
CA ILE A 126 -14.15 -10.55 17.99
C ILE A 126 -14.38 -9.29 18.82
N ALA A 127 -14.86 -9.41 20.06
CA ALA A 127 -15.09 -8.25 20.93
C ALA A 127 -13.78 -7.52 21.24
N SER A 128 -12.72 -8.28 21.52
CA SER A 128 -11.37 -7.75 21.74
C SER A 128 -10.82 -7.05 20.50
N VAL A 129 -11.08 -7.60 19.30
CA VAL A 129 -10.65 -6.99 18.02
C VAL A 129 -11.42 -5.71 17.74
N LEU A 130 -12.73 -5.70 17.96
CA LEU A 130 -13.57 -4.52 17.79
C LEU A 130 -13.19 -3.39 18.76
N GLU A 131 -12.87 -3.72 20.02
CA GLU A 131 -12.39 -2.76 21.00
C GLU A 131 -11.05 -2.15 20.56
N ALA A 132 -10.14 -2.96 20.02
CA ALA A 132 -8.88 -2.48 19.46
C ALA A 132 -9.07 -1.62 18.19
N CYS A 133 -10.03 -1.95 17.33
CA CYS A 133 -10.41 -1.14 16.16
C CYS A 133 -11.02 0.21 16.57
N ALA A 134 -11.82 0.23 17.64
CA ALA A 134 -12.43 1.46 18.18
C ALA A 134 -11.43 2.31 18.98
N SER A 135 -10.35 1.70 19.47
CA SER A 135 -9.25 2.38 20.16
C SER A 135 -8.39 3.16 19.17
N SER A 136 -7.83 4.29 19.61
CA SER A 136 -6.93 5.14 18.81
C SER A 136 -5.65 4.43 18.34
N LYS A 137 -5.41 3.25 18.92
CA LYS A 137 -4.29 2.36 18.63
C LYS A 137 -4.48 1.65 17.29
N GLY A 138 -5.70 1.31 16.89
CA GLY A 138 -5.95 0.48 15.71
C GLY A 138 -5.60 -1.00 15.94
N ALA A 139 -6.17 -1.87 15.10
CA ALA A 139 -5.95 -3.31 15.15
C ALA A 139 -5.21 -3.79 13.90
N ILE A 140 -4.27 -4.72 14.09
CA ILE A 140 -3.63 -5.46 13.00
C ILE A 140 -4.00 -6.93 13.16
N LEU A 141 -4.52 -7.54 12.10
CA LEU A 141 -4.72 -8.97 12.02
C LEU A 141 -3.56 -9.58 11.24
N ASP A 142 -2.71 -10.35 11.92
CA ASP A 142 -1.51 -10.94 11.32
C ASP A 142 -1.76 -12.37 10.83
N PHE A 143 -1.71 -12.54 9.51
CA PHE A 143 -1.86 -13.82 8.81
C PHE A 143 -0.52 -14.49 8.46
N SER A 144 0.62 -13.97 8.93
CA SER A 144 1.96 -14.45 8.55
C SER A 144 2.19 -15.94 8.80
N HIS A 145 1.58 -16.49 9.85
CA HIS A 145 1.73 -17.88 10.26
C HIS A 145 0.61 -18.81 9.75
N VAL A 146 -0.37 -18.28 9.03
CA VAL A 146 -1.52 -19.08 8.55
C VAL A 146 -1.08 -19.95 7.37
N HIS A 147 -1.27 -21.27 7.52
CA HIS A 147 -0.89 -22.26 6.51
C HIS A 147 -2.05 -23.11 6.01
N GLY A 148 -3.24 -22.98 6.60
CA GLY A 148 -4.45 -23.61 6.09
C GLY A 148 -5.68 -23.33 6.93
N ALA A 149 -6.85 -23.57 6.35
CA ALA A 149 -8.14 -23.48 7.00
C ALA A 149 -8.94 -24.76 6.70
N ASP A 150 -9.73 -25.22 7.66
CA ASP A 150 -10.76 -26.24 7.40
C ASP A 150 -12.09 -25.58 7.01
N THR A 151 -13.04 -26.38 6.51
CA THR A 151 -14.34 -25.88 6.03
C THR A 151 -15.12 -25.14 7.13
N ASN A 152 -15.05 -25.63 8.38
CA ASN A 152 -15.74 -24.99 9.50
C ASN A 152 -15.06 -23.67 9.90
N GLY A 153 -13.73 -23.65 9.92
CA GLY A 153 -12.92 -22.49 10.19
C GLY A 153 -13.06 -21.41 9.13
N LEU A 154 -13.29 -21.77 7.86
CA LEU A 154 -13.65 -20.81 6.81
C LEU A 154 -15.00 -20.16 7.06
N MET A 155 -16.01 -20.92 7.54
CA MET A 155 -17.30 -20.34 7.90
C MET A 155 -17.18 -19.40 9.10
N ASP A 156 -16.46 -19.82 10.15
CA ASP A 156 -16.16 -18.95 11.30
C ASP A 156 -15.41 -17.68 10.85
N LEU A 157 -14.50 -17.80 9.89
CA LEU A 157 -13.76 -16.67 9.34
C LEU A 157 -14.70 -15.73 8.56
N VAL A 158 -15.62 -16.25 7.74
CA VAL A 158 -16.63 -15.44 7.05
C VAL A 158 -17.46 -14.65 8.06
N GLU A 159 -17.95 -15.32 9.11
CA GLU A 159 -18.72 -14.67 10.16
C GLU A 159 -17.90 -13.61 10.89
N PHE A 160 -16.62 -13.89 11.14
CA PHE A 160 -15.68 -12.96 11.75
C PHE A 160 -15.46 -11.71 10.88
N PHE A 161 -15.20 -11.86 9.58
CA PHE A 161 -15.01 -10.74 8.66
C PHE A 161 -16.27 -9.89 8.51
N SER A 162 -17.46 -10.51 8.52
CA SER A 162 -18.74 -9.79 8.44
C SER A 162 -19.03 -8.92 9.66
N GLN A 163 -18.42 -9.24 10.81
CA GLN A 163 -18.56 -8.48 12.05
C GLN A 163 -17.54 -7.33 12.14
N LEU A 164 -16.50 -7.33 11.31
CA LEU A 164 -15.48 -6.29 11.33
C LEU A 164 -16.02 -4.98 10.74
N PRO A 165 -15.57 -3.83 11.25
CA PRO A 165 -15.94 -2.55 10.68
C PRO A 165 -15.36 -2.40 9.27
N HIS A 166 -16.21 -2.02 8.32
CA HIS A 166 -15.84 -1.72 6.93
C HIS A 166 -15.51 -0.22 6.71
N ASP A 167 -15.45 0.58 7.78
CA ASP A 167 -15.23 2.03 7.74
C ASP A 167 -13.76 2.40 8.07
N GLN A 168 -13.48 3.65 8.47
CA GLN A 168 -12.15 4.17 8.82
C GLN A 168 -11.48 3.45 10.00
N THR A 169 -12.22 2.68 10.79
CA THR A 169 -11.70 1.85 11.89
C THR A 169 -11.41 0.41 11.46
N LYS A 170 -11.35 0.13 10.15
CA LYS A 170 -11.05 -1.22 9.65
C LYS A 170 -9.68 -1.70 10.17
N PRO A 171 -9.57 -2.97 10.59
CA PRO A 171 -8.27 -3.53 10.95
C PRO A 171 -7.37 -3.62 9.73
N GLU A 172 -6.08 -3.35 9.93
CA GLU A 172 -5.07 -3.62 8.90
C GLU A 172 -4.79 -5.11 8.83
N MET A 173 -4.65 -5.61 7.61
CA MET A 173 -4.40 -7.04 7.35
C MET A 173 -2.93 -7.22 7.00
N ALA A 174 -2.17 -7.89 7.86
CA ALA A 174 -0.77 -8.19 7.61
C ALA A 174 -0.63 -9.59 6.99
N ALA A 175 0.13 -9.68 5.88
CA ALA A 175 0.46 -10.93 5.19
C ALA A 175 -0.74 -11.78 4.69
N ILE A 176 -1.94 -11.19 4.59
CA ILE A 176 -3.16 -11.89 4.14
C ILE A 176 -3.08 -12.33 2.68
N ASP A 177 -2.32 -11.63 1.83
CA ASP A 177 -2.21 -11.91 0.39
C ASP A 177 -1.79 -13.35 0.09
N ARG A 178 -0.89 -13.90 0.92
CA ARG A 178 -0.45 -15.30 0.79
C ARG A 178 -1.59 -16.26 1.05
N PHE A 179 -2.38 -15.99 2.08
CA PHE A 179 -3.53 -16.82 2.45
C PHE A 179 -4.60 -16.77 1.35
N ILE A 180 -4.97 -15.58 0.88
CA ILE A 180 -5.96 -15.38 -0.19
C ILE A 180 -5.50 -16.03 -1.50
N SER A 181 -4.23 -15.86 -1.87
CA SER A 181 -3.67 -16.49 -3.07
C SER A 181 -3.69 -18.02 -2.98
N SER A 182 -3.39 -18.57 -1.80
CA SER A 182 -3.44 -20.01 -1.57
C SER A 182 -4.87 -20.53 -1.60
N LEU A 183 -5.81 -19.80 -0.99
CA LEU A 183 -7.22 -20.15 -0.95
C LEU A 183 -7.85 -20.07 -2.34
N GLY A 184 -7.56 -19.03 -3.12
CA GLY A 184 -8.00 -18.89 -4.50
C GLY A 184 -7.53 -20.05 -5.39
N LYS A 185 -6.26 -20.46 -5.26
CA LYS A 185 -5.74 -21.65 -5.96
C LYS A 185 -6.45 -22.93 -5.55
N ALA A 186 -6.69 -23.12 -4.25
CA ALA A 186 -7.41 -24.29 -3.74
C ALA A 186 -8.89 -24.30 -4.17
N ALA A 187 -9.53 -23.13 -4.25
CA ALA A 187 -10.92 -22.95 -4.65
C ALA A 187 -11.14 -23.23 -6.15
N GLU A 188 -10.16 -22.89 -7.00
CA GLU A 188 -10.18 -23.19 -8.43
C GLU A 188 -9.83 -24.64 -8.76
N ASP A 189 -9.14 -25.35 -7.86
CA ASP A 189 -8.83 -26.78 -8.02
C ASP A 189 -10.08 -27.67 -7.87
N THR A 190 -9.93 -28.95 -8.20
CA THR A 190 -10.92 -30.01 -8.03
C THR A 190 -11.40 -30.19 -6.60
N ALA A 191 -10.58 -29.82 -5.61
CA ALA A 191 -10.93 -29.82 -4.18
C ALA A 191 -11.65 -28.53 -3.71
N GLY A 192 -11.93 -27.59 -4.61
CA GLY A 192 -12.60 -26.33 -4.28
C GLY A 192 -14.01 -26.54 -3.73
N THR A 193 -14.23 -26.06 -2.51
CA THR A 193 -15.52 -26.14 -1.79
C THR A 193 -16.20 -24.78 -1.76
N GLN A 194 -17.53 -24.74 -1.67
CA GLN A 194 -18.29 -23.48 -1.71
C GLN A 194 -17.91 -22.53 -0.56
N GLU A 195 -17.45 -23.07 0.56
CA GLU A 195 -17.00 -22.32 1.73
C GLU A 195 -15.70 -21.56 1.45
N MET A 196 -14.79 -22.11 0.63
CA MET A 196 -13.59 -21.40 0.18
C MET A 196 -13.96 -20.19 -0.68
N TRP A 197 -14.92 -20.34 -1.59
CA TRP A 197 -15.43 -19.23 -2.40
C TRP A 197 -16.15 -18.19 -1.56
N SER A 198 -16.93 -18.63 -0.56
CA SER A 198 -17.64 -17.74 0.36
C SER A 198 -16.69 -16.84 1.14
N MET A 199 -15.57 -17.39 1.64
CA MET A 199 -14.52 -16.60 2.29
C MET A 199 -13.87 -15.60 1.34
N LEU A 200 -13.58 -16.00 0.10
CA LEU A 200 -13.01 -15.09 -0.91
C LEU A 200 -13.97 -13.93 -1.22
N PHE A 201 -15.27 -14.20 -1.38
CA PHE A 201 -16.27 -13.15 -1.58
C PHE A 201 -16.34 -12.18 -0.40
N GLU A 202 -16.35 -12.72 0.83
CA GLU A 202 -16.39 -11.91 2.05
C GLU A 202 -15.15 -11.01 2.16
N TYR A 203 -13.97 -11.54 1.80
CA TYR A 203 -12.74 -10.75 1.77
C TYR A 203 -12.80 -9.61 0.75
N MET A 204 -13.33 -9.84 -0.45
CA MET A 204 -13.46 -8.77 -1.46
C MET A 204 -14.43 -7.67 -1.01
N ARG A 205 -15.53 -8.03 -0.33
CA ARG A 205 -16.43 -7.06 0.30
C ARG A 205 -15.74 -6.28 1.41
N PHE A 206 -14.97 -6.97 2.24
CA PHE A 206 -14.19 -6.33 3.29
C PHE A 206 -13.17 -5.32 2.72
N CYS A 207 -12.52 -5.65 1.61
CA CYS A 207 -11.62 -4.74 0.89
C CYS A 207 -12.36 -3.63 0.12
N ASN A 208 -13.68 -3.74 -0.02
CA ASN A 208 -14.50 -2.91 -0.90
C ASN A 208 -13.99 -2.89 -2.35
N ASP A 209 -13.48 -4.04 -2.81
CA ASP A 209 -12.97 -4.26 -4.17
C ASP A 209 -14.04 -4.93 -5.04
N MET A 210 -14.85 -4.09 -5.70
CA MET A 210 -15.96 -4.54 -6.55
C MET A 210 -15.46 -5.22 -7.82
N ASP A 211 -14.36 -4.75 -8.39
CA ASP A 211 -13.80 -5.31 -9.64
C ASP A 211 -13.32 -6.76 -9.40
N ALA A 212 -12.58 -7.00 -8.32
CA ALA A 212 -12.13 -8.34 -7.97
C ALA A 212 -13.28 -9.29 -7.61
N PHE A 213 -14.37 -8.75 -7.04
CA PHE A 213 -15.56 -9.53 -6.72
C PHE A 213 -16.32 -9.96 -7.97
N ASP A 214 -16.50 -9.08 -8.95
CA ASP A 214 -17.17 -9.41 -10.20
C ASP A 214 -16.39 -10.47 -11.00
N ASP A 215 -15.06 -10.36 -11.04
CA ASP A 215 -14.19 -11.38 -11.62
C ASP A 215 -14.34 -12.74 -10.92
N LEU A 216 -14.40 -12.75 -9.58
CA LEU A 216 -14.61 -13.96 -8.78
C LEU A 216 -16.02 -14.53 -9.01
N ALA A 217 -17.03 -13.68 -9.14
CA ALA A 217 -18.43 -14.03 -9.38
C ALA A 217 -18.62 -14.76 -10.72
N ILE A 218 -17.92 -14.33 -11.78
CA ILE A 218 -17.92 -15.01 -13.07
C ILE A 218 -17.35 -16.43 -12.92
N LYS A 219 -16.18 -16.56 -12.27
CA LYS A 219 -15.55 -17.87 -12.06
C LYS A 219 -16.43 -18.80 -11.23
N PHE A 220 -17.06 -18.28 -10.18
CA PHE A 220 -17.99 -19.02 -9.34
C PHE A 220 -19.21 -19.53 -10.13
N ALA A 221 -19.83 -18.67 -10.94
CA ALA A 221 -20.97 -19.04 -11.77
C ALA A 221 -20.60 -20.13 -12.80
N VAL A 222 -19.41 -20.04 -13.39
CA VAL A 222 -18.88 -21.08 -14.30
C VAL A 222 -18.65 -22.40 -13.56
N ARG A 223 -18.14 -22.35 -12.33
CA ARG A 223 -17.79 -23.53 -11.53
C ARG A 223 -19.01 -24.28 -10.99
N PHE A 224 -20.00 -23.56 -10.46
CA PHE A 224 -21.14 -24.14 -9.74
C PHE A 224 -22.47 -24.03 -10.49
N GLY A 225 -22.56 -23.24 -11.56
CA GLY A 225 -23.79 -23.05 -12.34
C GLY A 225 -24.91 -22.35 -11.57
N ILE A 226 -24.61 -21.75 -10.43
CA ILE A 226 -25.53 -20.97 -9.60
C ILE A 226 -25.16 -19.50 -9.64
N SER A 227 -26.12 -18.64 -9.35
CA SER A 227 -25.86 -17.22 -9.21
C SER A 227 -24.88 -16.97 -8.05
N PRO A 228 -23.90 -16.08 -8.24
CA PRO A 228 -23.00 -15.66 -7.16
C PRO A 228 -23.78 -14.97 -6.04
N PRO A 229 -23.23 -14.91 -4.83
CA PRO A 229 -23.81 -14.12 -3.75
C PRO A 229 -23.84 -12.63 -4.14
N SER A 230 -24.84 -11.89 -3.67
CA SER A 230 -24.99 -10.45 -3.95
C SER A 230 -24.02 -9.63 -3.11
N TRP A 231 -23.33 -8.64 -3.71
CA TRP A 231 -22.45 -7.68 -3.03
C TRP A 231 -23.02 -7.16 -1.70
#